data_AF-A0A2V9UBQ0-F1
#
_entry.id   AF-A0A2V9UBQ0-F1
#
_cell.length_a   1.000
_cell.length_b   1.000
_cell.length_c   1.000
_cell.angle_alpha   90.00
_cell.angle_beta   90.00
_cell.angle_gamma   90.00
#
_symmetry.space_group_name_H-M   'P 1'
#
loop_
_entity.id
_entity.type
_entity.pdbx_description
1 polymer ?
#
loop_
_entity_poly.entity_id
_entity_poly.type
_entity_poly.pdbx_seq_one_letter_code
_entity_poly.pdbx_strand_id
1 'polypeptide(L)' 'MPHVIVKLWPGKSEQQKRRLAEAIIKDVMEILHYGEESVSVMQARTL' A
#
# COMPACT_ATOMS: atom_id res chain seq x y z
N MET A 1 -4.81 -13.64 -1.53
CA MET A 1 -4.86 -12.26 -2.06
C MET A 1 -4.67 -11.29 -0.90
N PRO A 2 -3.45 -10.77 -0.66
CA PRO A 2 -3.20 -9.84 0.43
C PRO A 2 -3.93 -8.51 0.27
N HIS A 3 -4.53 -8.05 1.37
CA HIS A 3 -5.13 -6.72 1.47
C HIS A 3 -4.43 -5.94 2.58
N VAL A 4 -3.86 -4.77 2.22
CA VAL A 4 -3.17 -3.89 3.16
C VAL A 4 -3.94 -2.59 3.30
N ILE A 5 -4.25 -2.21 4.53
CA ILE A 5 -4.88 -0.92 4.85
C ILE A 5 -3.86 -0.06 5.60
N VAL A 6 -3.52 1.09 5.02
CA VAL A 6 -2.63 2.05 5.65
C VAL A 6 -3.47 3.17 6.25
N LYS A 7 -3.42 3.30 7.58
CA LYS A 7 -4.01 4.41 8.32
C LYS A 7 -3.03 5.57 8.34
N LEU A 8 -3.42 6.69 7.75
CA LEU A 8 -2.58 7.88 7.65
C LEU A 8 -3.18 9.03 8.48
N TRP A 9 -2.29 9.79 9.12
CA TRP A 9 -2.62 11.12 9.61
C TRP A 9 -2.71 12.11 8.43
N PRO A 10 -3.47 13.21 8.55
CA PRO A 10 -3.56 14.24 7.52
C PRO A 10 -2.20 14.86 7.14
N GLY A 11 -2.16 15.50 5.97
CA GLY A 11 -1.01 16.31 5.53
C GLY A 11 0.04 15.60 4.67
N LYS A 12 -0.22 14.37 4.21
CA LYS A 12 0.63 13.70 3.22
C LYS A 12 0.20 14.07 1.80
N SER A 13 1.16 14.34 0.93
CA SER A 13 0.90 14.62 -0.48
C SER A 13 0.49 13.37 -1.24
N GLU A 14 -0.20 13.54 -2.36
CA GLU A 14 -0.58 12.42 -3.24
C GLU A 14 0.64 11.65 -3.77
N GLN A 15 1.77 12.34 -4.00
CA GLN A 15 3.00 11.69 -4.42
C GLN A 15 3.59 10.80 -3.31
N GLN A 16 3.58 11.25 -2.06
CA GLN A 16 4.03 10.45 -0.92
C GLN A 16 3.16 9.21 -0.75
N LYS A 17 1.83 9.40 -0.84
CA LYS A 17 0.85 8.32 -0.79
C LYS A 17 1.09 7.29 -1.89
N ARG A 18 1.28 7.72 -3.12
CA ARG A 18 1.52 6.83 -4.26
C ARG A 18 2.81 6.04 -4.10
N ARG A 19 3.91 6.72 -3.78
CA ARG A 19 5.21 6.06 -3.55
C ARG A 19 5.15 5.02 -2.44
N LEU A 20 4.42 5.31 -1.35
CA LEU A 20 4.23 4.36 -0.25
C LEU A 20 3.43 3.13 -0.71
N ALA A 21 2.35 3.32 -1.46
CA ALA A 21 1.56 2.20 -1.98
C ALA A 21 2.38 1.29 -2.91
N GLU A 22 3.15 1.87 -3.83
CA GLU A 22 4.03 1.14 -4.76
C GLU A 22 5.10 0.32 -4.00
N ALA A 23 5.73 0.89 -2.98
CA ALA A 23 6.70 0.19 -2.14
C ALA A 23 6.07 -1.00 -1.39
N ILE A 24 4.90 -0.81 -0.78
CA ILE A 24 4.19 -1.88 -0.08
C ILE A 24 3.81 -3.01 -1.03
N ILE A 25 3.28 -2.69 -2.22
CA ILE A 25 2.91 -3.70 -3.22
C ILE A 25 4.13 -4.53 -3.61
N LYS A 26 5.25 -3.86 -3.92
CA LYS A 26 6.50 -4.53 -4.29
C LYS A 26 6.99 -5.48 -3.19
N ASP A 27 7.08 -4.99 -1.96
CA ASP A 27 7.62 -5.78 -0.85
C ASP A 27 6.70 -6.96 -0.51
N VAL A 28 5.38 -6.79 -0.55
CA VAL A 28 4.42 -7.89 -0.33
C VAL A 28 4.56 -8.97 -1.41
N MET A 29 4.69 -8.59 -2.67
CA MET A 29 4.91 -9.54 -3.78
C MET A 29 6.23 -10.30 -3.61
N GLU A 30 7.30 -9.59 -3.28
CA GLU A 30 8.65 -10.16 -3.13
C GLU A 30 8.73 -11.12 -1.95
N ILE A 31 8.22 -10.74 -0.79
CA ILE A 31 8.31 -11.50 0.46
C ILE A 31 7.39 -12.73 0.45
N LEU A 32 6.19 -12.60 -0.12
CA LEU A 32 5.19 -13.68 -0.12
C LEU A 32 5.17 -14.48 -1.43
N HIS A 33 6.05 -14.14 -2.38
CA HIS A 33 6.15 -14.75 -3.71
C HIS A 33 4.82 -14.76 -4.48
N TYR A 34 4.06 -13.66 -4.39
CA TYR A 34 2.81 -13.47 -5.12
C TYR A 34 3.03 -12.72 -6.45
N GLY A 35 2.24 -13.08 -7.48
CA GLY A 35 2.22 -12.38 -8.77
C GLY A 35 1.51 -11.03 -8.69
N GLU A 36 1.74 -10.18 -9.70
CA GLU A 36 1.28 -8.77 -9.76
C GLU A 36 -0.21 -8.57 -9.51
N GLU A 37 -1.03 -9.55 -9.87
CA GLU A 37 -2.49 -9.46 -9.83
C GLU A 37 -3.09 -9.71 -8.43
N SER A 38 -2.27 -9.98 -7.42
CA SER A 38 -2.73 -10.54 -6.13
C SER A 38 -2.73 -9.58 -4.94
N VAL A 39 -2.25 -8.34 -5.07
CA VAL A 39 -2.07 -7.42 -3.93
C VAL A 39 -2.91 -6.15 -4.08
N SER A 40 -3.67 -5.84 -3.03
CA SER A 40 -4.46 -4.61 -2.95
C SER A 40 -4.01 -3.76 -1.76
N VAL A 41 -3.78 -2.47 -2.01
CA VAL A 41 -3.43 -1.48 -0.97
C VAL A 41 -4.45 -0.35 -0.98
N MET A 42 -5.03 -0.05 0.18
CA MET A 42 -5.93 1.06 0.39
C MET A 42 -5.39 2.00 1.47
N GLN A 43 -5.63 3.29 1.28
CA GLN A 43 -5.27 4.31 2.25
C GLN A 43 -6.52 4.89 2.89
N ALA A 44 -6.56 4.83 4.22
CA ALA A 44 -7.68 5.33 5.00
C ALA A 44 -7.23 6.52 5.86
N ARG A 45 -8.10 7.52 5.96
CA ARG A 45 -7.93 8.60 6.92
C ARG A 45 -8.18 8.04 8.32
N THR A 46 -7.25 8.29 9.24
CA THR A 46 -7.46 8.01 10.66
C THR A 46 -8.27 9.17 11.24
N LEU A 47 -9.35 8.86 11.98
CA LEU A 47 -10.16 9.84 12.71
C LEU A 47 -9.32 10.52 13.80
#